data_AF-A0A528H473-F1
#
_entry.id   AF-A0A528H473-F1
#
_cell.length_a   1.000
_cell.length_b   1.000
_cell.length_c   1.000
_cell.angle_alpha   90.00
_cell.angle_beta   90.00
_cell.angle_gamma   90.00
#
_symmetry.space_group_name_H-M   'P 1'
#
loop_
_entity.id
_entity.type
_entity.pdbx_description
1 polymer ?
#
loop_
_entity_poly.entity_id
_entity_poly.type
_entity_poly.pdbx_seq_one_letter_code
_entity_poly.pdbx_strand_id
1 'polypeptide(L)' 'MFVSHDLTYALQATQNWVSDLAWRLRWHDRERVFLALIATLHALRDCLGRDEAVYMGAQLPALLRGFYYEGWH' A
#
# COMPACT_ATOMS: atom_id res chain seq x y z
N MET A 1 -22.31 -12.79 2.01
CA MET A 1 -21.71 -12.54 0.68
C MET A 1 -21.26 -11.09 0.65
N PHE A 2 -20.05 -10.79 1.17
CA PHE A 2 -19.55 -9.42 1.43
C PHE A 2 -18.29 -9.06 0.62
N VAL A 3 -17.63 -10.06 0.02
CA VAL A 3 -16.33 -9.93 -0.65
C VAL A 3 -16.32 -8.89 -1.77
N SER A 4 -17.42 -8.72 -2.51
CA SER A 4 -17.49 -7.81 -3.65
C SER A 4 -17.40 -6.33 -3.24
N HIS A 5 -18.02 -5.95 -2.12
CA HIS A 5 -17.99 -4.58 -1.62
C HIS A 5 -16.62 -4.25 -1.02
N ASP A 6 -16.06 -5.20 -0.25
CA ASP A 6 -14.76 -5.05 0.40
C ASP A 6 -13.61 -4.95 -0.62
N LEU A 7 -13.65 -5.76 -1.69
CA LEU A 7 -12.64 -5.71 -2.75
C LEU A 7 -12.70 -4.41 -3.56
N THR A 8 -13.91 -3.97 -3.93
CA THR A 8 -14.09 -2.72 -4.67
C THR A 8 -13.60 -1.53 -3.84
N TYR A 9 -13.91 -1.52 -2.54
CA TYR A 9 -13.41 -0.51 -1.60
C TYR A 9 -11.88 -0.55 -1.49
N ALA A 10 -11.28 -1.73 -1.33
CA ALA A 10 -9.83 -1.89 -1.22
C ALA A 10 -9.11 -1.43 -2.51
N LEU A 11 -9.67 -1.71 -3.68
CA LEU A 11 -9.17 -1.24 -4.96
C LEU A 11 -9.24 0.29 -5.05
N GLN A 12 -10.39 0.87 -4.75
CA GLN A 12 -10.58 2.33 -4.78
C GLN A 12 -9.65 3.05 -3.81
N ALA A 13 -9.52 2.55 -2.57
CA ALA A 13 -8.60 3.09 -1.59
C ALA A 13 -7.15 3.04 -2.09
N THR A 14 -6.73 1.93 -2.69
CA THR A 14 -5.38 1.79 -3.27
C THR A 14 -5.16 2.77 -4.43
N GLN A 15 -6.14 2.93 -5.31
CA GLN A 15 -6.09 3.91 -6.40
C GLN A 15 -5.99 5.35 -5.88
N ASN A 16 -6.66 5.68 -4.77
CA ASN A 16 -6.58 6.99 -4.14
C ASN A 16 -5.16 7.27 -3.62
N TRP A 17 -4.53 6.27 -2.97
CA TRP A 17 -3.13 6.38 -2.52
C TRP A 17 -2.17 6.61 -3.69
N VAL A 18 -2.29 5.83 -4.77
CA VAL A 18 -1.45 5.99 -5.97
C VAL A 18 -1.67 7.37 -6.60
N SER A 19 -2.91 7.85 -6.68
CA SER A 19 -3.22 9.16 -7.27
C SER A 19 -2.70 10.32 -6.41
N ASP A 20 -2.83 10.25 -5.09
CA ASP A 20 -2.26 11.26 -4.17
C ASP A 20 -0.73 11.30 -4.27
N LEU A 21 -0.07 10.14 -4.28
CA LEU A 21 1.38 10.08 -4.44
C LEU A 21 1.83 10.60 -5.81
N ALA A 22 1.13 10.23 -6.89
CA ALA A 22 1.40 10.71 -8.24
C ALA A 22 1.33 12.24 -8.31
N TRP A 23 0.31 12.83 -7.69
CA TRP A 23 0.13 14.27 -7.61
C TRP A 23 1.27 14.95 -6.84
N ARG A 24 1.66 14.41 -5.67
CA ARG A 24 2.76 14.96 -4.86
C ARG A 24 4.11 14.88 -5.57
N LEU A 25 4.39 13.77 -6.25
CA LEU A 25 5.63 13.56 -7.00
C LEU A 25 5.63 14.26 -8.37
N ARG A 26 4.47 14.74 -8.84
CA ARG A 26 4.25 15.22 -10.22
C ARG A 26 4.62 14.19 -11.28
N TRP A 27 4.39 12.92 -10.98
CA TRP A 27 4.63 11.81 -11.89
C TRP A 27 3.34 11.42 -12.60
N HIS A 28 3.46 11.04 -13.87
CA HIS A 28 2.31 10.69 -14.73
C HIS A 28 2.23 9.18 -14.99
N ASP A 29 3.35 8.47 -14.83
CA ASP A 29 3.43 7.03 -14.95
C ASP A 29 2.90 6.37 -13.67
N ARG A 30 1.67 5.86 -13.74
CA ARG A 30 0.98 5.25 -12.59
C ARG A 30 1.66 3.96 -12.13
N GLU A 31 2.23 3.17 -13.03
CA GLU A 31 2.92 1.93 -12.68
C GLU A 31 4.18 2.26 -11.87
N ARG A 32 4.96 3.24 -12.35
CA ARG A 32 6.13 3.73 -11.63
C ARG A 32 5.78 4.29 -10.24
N VAL A 33 4.67 5.02 -10.11
CA VAL A 33 4.21 5.53 -8.80
C VAL A 33 3.81 4.39 -7.88
N PHE A 34 3.11 3.38 -8.39
CA PHE A 34 2.74 2.21 -7.62
C PHE A 34 3.97 1.45 -7.12
N LEU A 35 4.96 1.19 -7.99
CA LEU A 35 6.22 0.55 -7.59
C LEU A 35 6.98 1.37 -6.54
N ALA A 36 7.02 2.69 -6.68
CA ALA A 36 7.64 3.58 -5.70
C ALA A 36 6.91 3.51 -4.33
N LEU A 37 5.58 3.44 -4.33
CA LEU A 37 4.80 3.26 -3.12
C LEU A 37 5.14 1.94 -2.43
N ILE A 38 5.14 0.82 -3.16
CA ILE A 38 5.45 -0.50 -2.59
C ILE A 38 6.88 -0.55 -2.05
N ALA A 39 7.85 -0.07 -2.83
CA ALA A 39 9.25 -0.02 -2.39
C ALA A 39 9.44 0.82 -1.11
N THR A 40 8.73 1.95 -1.01
CA THR A 40 8.77 2.80 0.19
C THR A 40 8.12 2.12 1.39
N LEU A 41 7.01 1.43 1.18
CA LEU A 41 6.31 0.68 2.22
C LEU A 41 7.15 -0.49 2.74
N HIS A 42 7.86 -1.22 1.88
CA HIS A 42 8.82 -2.24 2.30
C HIS A 42 9.99 -1.65 3.07
N ALA A 43 10.60 -0.56 2.58
CA ALA A 43 11.67 0.10 3.29
C ALA A 43 11.24 0.60 4.68
N LEU A 44 10.03 1.16 4.79
CA LEU A 44 9.46 1.60 6.07
C LEU A 44 9.21 0.42 7.01
N ARG A 45 8.66 -0.71 6.51
CA ARG A 45 8.47 -1.96 7.27
C ARG A 45 9.78 -2.42 7.90
N ASP A 46 10.83 -2.48 7.09
CA ASP A 46 12.11 -3.09 7.46
C ASP A 46 12.91 -2.19 8.43
N CYS A 47 12.55 -0.91 8.53
CA CYS A 47 13.09 0.01 9.54
C CYS A 47 12.35 -0.04 10.88
N LEU A 48 11.20 -0.70 10.98
CA LEU A 48 10.40 -0.80 12.20
C LEU A 48 10.69 -2.09 12.98
N GLY A 49 10.42 -2.09 14.28
CA GLY A 49 10.31 -3.31 15.05
C GLY A 49 9.12 -4.16 14.59
N ARG A 50 9.12 -5.46 14.92
CA ARG A 50 8.11 -6.42 14.45
C ARG A 50 6.69 -5.96 14.78
N ASP A 51 6.44 -5.56 16.03
CA ASP A 51 5.10 -5.19 16.48
C ASP A 51 4.65 -3.86 15.86
N GLU A 52 5.54 -2.88 15.71
CA GLU A 52 5.25 -1.63 15.01
C GLU A 52 4.96 -1.87 13.52
N ALA A 53 5.73 -2.75 12.86
CA ALA A 53 5.51 -3.12 11.47
C ALA A 53 4.13 -3.78 11.29
N VAL A 54 3.73 -4.64 12.23
CA VAL A 54 2.40 -5.28 12.24
C VAL A 54 1.29 -4.25 12.42
N TYR A 55 1.45 -3.35 13.40
CA TYR A 55 0.48 -2.28 13.66
C TYR A 55 0.33 -1.36 12.45
N MET A 56 1.43 -0.98 11.80
CA MET A 56 1.39 -0.15 10.60
C MET A 56 0.64 -0.83 9.45
N GLY A 57 0.93 -2.11 9.19
CA GLY A 57 0.25 -2.87 8.15
C GLY A 57 -1.27 -2.98 8.38
N ALA A 58 -1.72 -3.02 9.63
CA ALA A 58 -3.15 -3.04 9.98
C ALA A 58 -3.90 -1.78 9.52
N GLN A 59 -3.21 -0.65 9.38
CA GLN A 59 -3.80 0.63 8.95
C GLN A 59 -3.89 0.78 7.42
N LEU A 60 -3.22 -0.09 6.66
CA LEU A 60 -3.23 -0.04 5.19
C LEU A 60 -4.54 -0.59 4.61
N PRO A 61 -5.01 -0.07 3.46
CA PRO A 61 -6.05 -0.72 2.67
C PRO A 61 -5.69 -2.17 2.39
N ALA A 62 -6.67 -3.08 2.38
CA ALA A 62 -6.44 -4.53 2.32
C ALA A 62 -5.50 -4.97 1.16
N LEU A 63 -5.62 -4.33 -0.01
CA LEU A 63 -4.78 -4.63 -1.16
C LEU A 63 -3.32 -4.17 -0.93
N LEU A 64 -3.09 -2.93 -0.47
CA LEU A 64 -1.75 -2.45 -0.12
C LEU A 64 -1.14 -3.23 1.04
N ARG A 65 -1.95 -3.70 1.99
CA ARG A 65 -1.50 -4.57 3.09
C ARG A 65 -0.93 -5.88 2.59
N GLY A 66 -1.53 -6.47 1.56
CA GLY A 66 -1.00 -7.67 0.90
C GLY A 66 0.40 -7.44 0.36
N PHE A 67 0.58 -6.39 -0.44
CA PHE A 67 1.89 -6.01 -0.97
C PHE A 67 2.89 -5.64 0.13
N TYR A 68 2.45 -4.95 1.18
CA TYR A 68 3.29 -4.56 2.31
C TYR A 68 3.95 -5.76 3.01
N TYR A 69 3.25 -6.88 3.16
CA TYR A 69 3.80 -8.10 3.77
C TYR A 69 4.44 -9.07 2.76
N GLU A 70 4.37 -8.78 1.46
CA GLU A 70 5.01 -9.60 0.44
C GLU A 70 6.52 -9.71 0.71
N GLY A 71 7.01 -10.95 0.72
CA GLY A 71 8.43 -11.26 0.92
C GLY A 71 9.00 -10.97 2.32
N TRP A 72 8.16 -10.75 3.35
CA TRP A 72 8.64 -10.54 4.72
C TRP A 72 9.01 -11.87 5.41
N HIS A 73 10.20 -11.92 6.02
CA HIS A 73 10.76 -13.10 6.68
C HIS A 73 11.42 -12.75 8.02
#